data_AF-A0A1B8U7F2-F1
#
_entry.id   AF-A0A1B8U7F2-F1
#
_cell.length_a   1.000
_cell.length_b   1.000
_cell.length_c   1.000
_cell.angle_alpha   90.00
_cell.angle_beta   90.00
_cell.angle_gamma   90.00
#
_symmetry.space_group_name_H-M   'P 1'
#
loop_
_entity.id
_entity.type
_entity.pdbx_description
1 polymer ?
#
loop_
_entity_poly.entity_id
_entity_poly.type
_entity_poly.pdbx_seq_one_letter_code
_entity_poly.pdbx_strand_id
1 'polypeptide(L)'
;MIVAATISDAKLLTEIALKSKAFWGYTVVDLASWKPDLSVSEKMIDELFVYKFIIDDKIAGFYILNPPRKKGIELEMLFVLPKFIGQGIGKQLLLHSLKKALQLKADFITLLADPNAVPFYQSQGFVIIDKKQSSIPRRFLPIMKLELTNKK
;
A
#
# COMPACT_ATOMS: atom_id res chain seq x y z
N MET A 1 -5.65 -10.85 12.25
CA MET A 1 -6.15 -9.58 12.82
C MET A 1 -5.31 -8.41 12.33
N ILE A 2 -5.87 -7.20 12.25
CA ILE A 2 -5.12 -5.98 11.88
C ILE A 2 -4.77 -5.20 13.14
N VAL A 3 -3.49 -4.83 13.29
CA VAL A 3 -2.97 -4.05 14.42
C VAL A 3 -1.99 -2.98 13.93
N ALA A 4 -1.73 -1.96 14.77
CA ALA A 4 -0.70 -0.98 14.47
C ALA A 4 0.69 -1.64 14.41
N ALA A 5 1.55 -1.17 13.52
CA ALA A 5 2.95 -1.55 13.51
C ALA A 5 3.73 -0.75 14.57
N THR A 6 4.88 -1.28 14.95
CA THR A 6 5.86 -0.68 15.85
C THR A 6 7.16 -0.48 15.09
N ILE A 7 8.04 0.41 15.56
CA ILE A 7 9.34 0.66 14.90
C ILE A 7 10.15 -0.62 14.64
N SER A 8 10.03 -1.62 15.52
CA SER A 8 10.69 -2.92 15.39
C SER A 8 10.24 -3.73 14.16
N ASP A 9 9.07 -3.41 13.58
CA ASP A 9 8.54 -4.07 12.39
C ASP A 9 9.19 -3.58 11.10
N ALA A 10 9.88 -2.43 11.08
CA ALA A 10 10.36 -1.75 9.87
C ALA A 10 11.10 -2.69 8.89
N LYS A 11 12.04 -3.48 9.43
CA LYS A 11 12.80 -4.45 8.64
C LYS A 11 11.91 -5.52 8.02
N LEU A 12 10.98 -6.08 8.81
CA LEU A 12 10.09 -7.14 8.34
C LEU A 12 9.09 -6.62 7.31
N LEU A 13 8.56 -5.41 7.48
CA LEU A 13 7.67 -4.79 6.48
C LEU A 13 8.41 -4.54 5.16
N THR A 14 9.66 -4.10 5.22
CA THR A 14 10.53 -3.96 4.03
C THR A 14 10.70 -5.31 3.31
N GLU A 15 10.99 -6.38 4.05
CA GLU A 15 11.11 -7.71 3.45
C GLU A 15 9.82 -8.19 2.79
N ILE A 16 8.67 -7.88 3.38
CA ILE A 16 7.36 -8.19 2.79
C ILE A 16 7.15 -7.42 1.49
N ALA A 17 7.43 -6.11 1.46
CA ALA A 17 7.29 -5.30 0.25
C ALA A 17 8.14 -5.85 -0.89
N LEU A 18 9.41 -6.18 -0.61
CA LEU A 18 10.33 -6.74 -1.60
C LEU A 18 9.86 -8.11 -2.12
N LYS A 19 9.46 -9.03 -1.24
CA LYS A 19 8.94 -10.36 -1.63
C LYS A 19 7.64 -10.26 -2.41
N SER A 20 6.74 -9.37 -2.00
CA SER A 20 5.47 -9.10 -2.67
C SER A 20 5.70 -8.52 -4.07
N LYS A 21 6.67 -7.62 -4.23
CA LYS A 21 7.02 -7.06 -5.54
C LYS A 21 7.64 -8.10 -6.47
N ALA A 22 8.51 -8.95 -5.95
CA ALA A 22 9.18 -10.00 -6.72
C ALA A 22 8.21 -11.05 -7.31
N PHE A 23 7.06 -11.26 -6.66
CA PHE A 23 6.02 -12.18 -7.15
C PHE A 23 5.53 -11.85 -8.57
N TRP A 24 5.60 -10.58 -8.99
CA TRP A 24 5.15 -10.15 -10.31
C TRP A 24 6.14 -10.47 -11.45
N GLY A 25 7.26 -11.15 -11.17
CA GLY A 25 8.21 -11.57 -12.19
C GLY A 25 9.15 -10.47 -12.69
N TYR A 26 9.31 -9.38 -11.93
CA TYR A 26 10.29 -8.34 -12.23
C TYR A 26 11.73 -8.85 -12.15
N THR A 27 12.63 -8.24 -12.93
CA THR A 27 14.04 -8.63 -12.93
C THR A 27 14.71 -8.28 -11.61
N VAL A 28 15.79 -9.00 -11.28
CA VAL A 28 16.58 -8.73 -10.06
C VAL A 28 17.17 -7.32 -10.09
N VAL A 29 17.54 -6.81 -11.28
CA VAL A 29 18.08 -5.47 -11.47
C VAL A 29 17.02 -4.41 -11.15
N ASP A 30 15.81 -4.58 -11.67
CA ASP A 30 14.69 -3.67 -11.39
C ASP A 30 14.35 -3.64 -9.90
N LEU A 31 14.22 -4.82 -9.28
CA LEU A 31 13.92 -4.95 -7.85
C LEU A 31 15.01 -4.32 -6.97
N ALA A 32 16.29 -4.47 -7.36
CA ALA A 32 17.39 -3.82 -6.66
C ALA A 32 17.30 -2.29 -6.75
N SER A 33 16.93 -1.76 -7.93
CA SER A 33 16.76 -0.31 -8.13
C SER A 33 15.60 0.28 -7.32
N TRP A 34 14.54 -0.49 -7.05
CA TRP A 34 13.39 -0.03 -6.26
C TRP A 34 13.52 -0.31 -4.76
N LYS A 35 14.59 -0.96 -4.31
CA LYS A 35 14.78 -1.28 -2.90
C LYS A 35 14.66 -0.03 -1.99
N PRO A 36 15.21 1.15 -2.35
CA PRO A 36 14.99 2.36 -1.56
C PRO A 36 13.50 2.75 -1.47
N ASP A 37 12.79 2.72 -2.60
CA ASP A 37 11.36 3.08 -2.68
C ASP A 37 10.45 2.06 -1.94
N LEU A 38 10.92 0.82 -1.74
CA LEU A 38 10.20 -0.26 -1.05
C LEU A 38 10.63 -0.44 0.42
N SER A 39 11.56 0.38 0.90
CA SER A 39 12.07 0.30 2.27
C SER A 39 11.18 1.07 3.24
N VAL A 40 10.68 0.37 4.25
CA VAL A 40 9.96 0.97 5.37
C VAL A 40 10.98 1.37 6.42
N SER A 41 11.07 2.67 6.71
CA SER A 41 11.93 3.19 7.77
C SER A 41 11.19 3.27 9.11
N GLU A 42 11.94 3.27 10.20
CA GLU A 42 11.39 3.50 11.55
C GLU A 42 10.66 4.86 11.62
N LYS A 43 11.22 5.88 10.97
CA LYS A 43 10.61 7.22 10.84
C LYS A 43 9.23 7.16 10.19
N MET A 44 9.04 6.36 9.13
CA MET A 44 7.71 6.18 8.53
C MET A 44 6.72 5.57 9.52
N ILE A 45 7.15 4.68 10.40
CA ILE A 45 6.27 4.05 11.40
C ILE A 45 5.90 5.05 12.50
N ASP A 46 6.83 5.93 12.87
CA ASP A 46 6.59 6.97 13.89
C ASP A 46 5.70 8.11 13.38
N GLU A 47 5.86 8.50 12.11
CA GLU A 47 5.19 9.68 11.53
C GLU A 47 3.88 9.36 10.78
N LEU A 48 3.69 8.13 10.31
CA LEU A 48 2.57 7.74 9.43
C LEU A 48 1.65 6.71 10.10
N PHE A 49 0.49 6.47 9.49
CA PHE A 49 -0.43 5.43 9.95
C PHE A 49 -0.05 4.08 9.35
N VAL A 50 0.73 3.28 10.10
CA VAL A 50 1.19 1.96 9.67
C VAL A 50 0.45 0.84 10.40
N TYR A 51 -0.15 -0.07 9.63
CA TYR A 51 -0.90 -1.21 10.16
C TYR A 51 -0.47 -2.51 9.48
N LYS A 52 -0.42 -3.58 10.26
CA LYS A 52 -0.02 -4.94 9.85
C LYS A 52 -1.15 -5.94 10.04
N PHE A 53 -1.26 -6.90 9.14
CA PHE A 53 -2.16 -8.05 9.25
C PHE A 53 -1.39 -9.25 9.79
N ILE A 54 -1.82 -9.78 10.93
CA ILE A 54 -1.22 -10.95 11.59
C ILE A 54 -2.11 -12.19 11.38
N ILE A 55 -1.50 -13.30 11.00
CA ILE A 55 -2.09 -14.65 10.95
C ILE A 55 -1.04 -15.65 11.45
N ASP A 56 -1.42 -16.55 12.37
CA ASP A 56 -0.53 -17.54 12.99
C ASP A 56 0.80 -16.93 13.47
N ASP A 57 0.70 -15.81 14.22
CA ASP A 57 1.82 -15.02 14.74
C ASP A 57 2.80 -14.47 13.69
N LYS A 58 2.40 -14.45 12.41
CA LYS A 58 3.19 -13.94 11.29
C LYS A 58 2.52 -12.75 10.64
N ILE A 59 3.33 -11.76 10.25
CA ILE A 59 2.85 -10.65 9.44
C ILE A 59 2.63 -11.15 8.01
N ALA A 60 1.37 -11.20 7.58
CA ALA A 60 0.98 -11.59 6.22
C ALA A 60 1.01 -10.44 5.23
N GLY A 61 0.87 -9.21 5.71
CA GLY A 61 0.82 -8.01 4.89
C GLY A 61 0.68 -6.75 5.75
N PHE A 62 0.77 -5.59 5.12
CA PHE A 62 0.67 -4.31 5.80
C PHE A 62 0.19 -3.22 4.84
N TYR A 63 -0.19 -2.07 5.40
CA TYR A 63 -0.32 -0.84 4.66
C TYR A 63 0.31 0.34 5.41
N ILE A 64 0.66 1.37 4.66
CA ILE A 64 1.11 2.68 5.15
C ILE A 64 0.18 3.73 4.55
N LEU A 65 -0.40 4.58 5.40
CA LEU A 65 -1.29 5.65 5.00
C LEU A 65 -0.71 6.98 5.50
N ASN A 66 -0.52 7.92 4.59
CA ASN A 66 -0.01 9.25 4.90
C ASN A 66 -1.02 10.06 5.73
N PRO A 67 -0.59 11.07 6.47
CA PRO A 67 -1.51 12.07 7.03
C PRO A 67 -2.35 12.75 5.93
N PRO A 68 -3.61 13.12 6.21
CA PRO A 68 -4.42 13.86 5.24
C PRO A 68 -3.75 15.17 4.81
N ARG A 69 -3.84 15.49 3.53
CA ARG A 69 -3.42 16.78 2.97
C ARG A 69 -4.58 17.41 2.22
N LYS A 70 -4.99 18.60 2.67
CA LYS A 70 -6.25 19.24 2.23
C LYS A 70 -7.42 18.26 2.47
N LYS A 71 -8.05 17.77 1.39
CA LYS A 71 -9.19 16.85 1.41
C LYS A 71 -8.82 15.42 0.99
N GLY A 72 -7.56 15.19 0.62
CA GLY A 72 -7.07 13.89 0.15
C GLY A 72 -6.17 13.21 1.17
N ILE A 73 -6.05 11.90 1.04
CA ILE A 73 -5.09 11.08 1.77
C ILE A 73 -4.48 10.05 0.84
N GLU A 74 -3.22 9.71 1.03
CA GLU A 74 -2.50 8.79 0.16
C GLU A 74 -2.22 7.46 0.85
N LEU A 75 -2.62 6.36 0.20
CA LEU A 75 -2.18 5.01 0.54
C LEU A 75 -0.80 4.80 -0.07
N GLU A 76 0.22 5.11 0.72
CA GLU A 76 1.63 5.06 0.33
C GLU A 76 2.06 3.64 -0.05
N MET A 77 1.69 2.66 0.78
CA MET A 77 2.02 1.26 0.55
C MET A 77 0.87 0.35 0.93
N LEU A 78 0.67 -0.73 0.16
CA LEU A 78 -0.13 -1.88 0.53
C LEU A 78 0.50 -3.13 -0.08
N PHE A 79 1.02 -4.02 0.77
CA PHE A 79 1.69 -5.24 0.34
C PHE A 79 1.21 -6.44 1.13
N VAL A 80 1.13 -7.57 0.42
CA VAL A 80 0.78 -8.89 0.99
C VAL A 80 1.83 -9.88 0.53
N LEU A 81 2.30 -10.73 1.45
CA LEU A 81 3.24 -11.80 1.12
C LEU A 81 2.64 -12.73 0.05
N PRO A 82 3.45 -13.21 -0.91
CA PRO A 82 2.97 -14.02 -2.03
C PRO A 82 2.12 -15.23 -1.62
N LYS A 83 2.52 -15.91 -0.53
CA LYS A 83 1.79 -17.07 0.03
C LYS A 83 0.33 -16.76 0.38
N PHE A 84 -0.02 -15.50 0.64
CA PHE A 84 -1.37 -15.09 1.03
C PHE A 84 -2.12 -14.27 -0.03
N ILE A 85 -1.55 -14.11 -1.23
CA ILE A 85 -2.24 -13.48 -2.35
C ILE A 85 -3.44 -14.34 -2.76
N GLY A 86 -4.56 -13.70 -3.12
CA GLY A 86 -5.81 -14.38 -3.48
C GLY A 86 -6.68 -14.81 -2.29
N GLN A 87 -6.23 -14.63 -1.05
CA GLN A 87 -6.95 -15.05 0.16
C GLN A 87 -7.77 -13.92 0.82
N GLY A 88 -7.97 -12.80 0.12
CA GLY A 88 -8.73 -11.66 0.63
C GLY A 88 -8.01 -10.76 1.65
N ILE A 89 -6.76 -11.04 2.03
CA ILE A 89 -5.98 -10.21 2.98
C ILE A 89 -5.78 -8.78 2.46
N GLY A 90 -5.40 -8.62 1.19
CA GLY A 90 -5.21 -7.30 0.58
C GLY A 90 -6.49 -6.46 0.61
N LYS A 91 -7.65 -7.08 0.39
CA LYS A 91 -8.96 -6.43 0.50
C LYS A 91 -9.25 -5.99 1.94
N GLN A 92 -8.95 -6.81 2.93
CA GLN A 92 -9.14 -6.46 4.35
C GLN A 92 -8.24 -5.28 4.78
N LEU A 93 -6.97 -5.30 4.37
CA LEU A 93 -6.03 -4.19 4.60
C LEU A 93 -6.53 -2.90 3.94
N LEU A 94 -6.99 -2.97 2.69
CA LEU A 94 -7.54 -1.81 1.99
C LEU A 94 -8.80 -1.28 2.69
N LEU A 95 -9.77 -2.13 3.03
CA LEU A 95 -10.98 -1.68 3.73
C LEU A 95 -10.65 -1.03 5.08
N HIS A 96 -9.63 -1.53 5.79
CA HIS A 96 -9.16 -0.92 7.01
C HIS A 96 -8.54 0.47 6.76
N SER A 97 -7.73 0.62 5.70
CA SER A 97 -7.15 1.92 5.35
C SER A 97 -8.21 2.94 4.91
N LEU A 98 -9.25 2.51 4.17
CA LEU A 98 -10.40 3.35 3.82
C LEU A 98 -11.18 3.81 5.06
N LYS A 99 -11.43 2.91 6.02
CA LYS A 99 -12.07 3.27 7.29
C LYS A 99 -11.23 4.28 8.07
N LYS A 100 -9.92 4.09 8.12
CA LYS A 100 -8.99 5.05 8.77
C LYS A 100 -9.01 6.41 8.06
N ALA A 101 -9.01 6.43 6.74
CA ALA A 101 -9.11 7.65 5.94
C ALA A 101 -10.42 8.43 6.24
N LEU A 102 -11.56 7.74 6.32
CA LEU A 102 -12.84 8.33 6.72
C LEU A 102 -12.79 8.92 8.14
N GLN A 103 -12.20 8.20 9.11
CA GLN A 103 -12.02 8.70 10.48
C GLN A 103 -11.15 9.97 10.52
N LEU A 104 -10.21 10.09 9.59
CA LEU A 104 -9.35 11.26 9.41
C LEU A 104 -9.99 12.36 8.56
N LYS A 105 -11.29 12.25 8.24
CA LYS A 105 -12.08 13.23 7.48
C LYS A 105 -11.54 13.52 6.06
N ALA A 106 -10.92 12.52 5.42
CA ALA A 106 -10.56 12.64 4.01
C ALA A 106 -11.80 12.45 3.11
N ASP A 107 -11.92 13.26 2.06
CA ASP A 107 -12.98 13.16 1.05
C ASP A 107 -12.63 12.12 -0.02
N PHE A 108 -11.34 11.85 -0.23
CA PHE A 108 -10.86 10.87 -1.21
C PHE A 108 -9.52 10.26 -0.79
N ILE A 109 -9.24 9.08 -1.31
CA ILE A 109 -7.95 8.41 -1.19
C ILE A 109 -7.29 8.26 -2.55
N THR A 110 -5.97 8.44 -2.61
CA THR A 110 -5.16 8.19 -3.79
C THR A 110 -4.09 7.14 -3.52
N LEU A 111 -3.58 6.52 -4.58
CA LEU A 111 -2.43 5.62 -4.53
C LEU A 111 -1.68 5.64 -5.85
N LEU A 112 -0.39 5.28 -5.79
CA LEU A 112 0.42 5.00 -6.97
C LEU A 112 0.44 3.47 -7.19
N ALA A 113 -0.28 3.00 -8.20
CA ALA A 113 -0.46 1.57 -8.44
C ALA A 113 0.74 0.95 -9.16
N ASP A 114 1.09 -0.27 -8.76
CA ASP A 114 1.78 -1.16 -9.69
C ASP A 114 0.83 -1.55 -10.83
N PRO A 115 1.26 -1.58 -12.10
CA PRO A 115 0.42 -1.99 -13.22
C PRO A 115 -0.29 -3.33 -13.01
N ASN A 116 0.36 -4.30 -12.35
CA ASN A 116 -0.24 -5.61 -12.06
C ASN A 116 -1.31 -5.56 -10.97
N ALA A 117 -1.28 -4.53 -10.11
CA ALA A 117 -2.26 -4.32 -9.05
C ALA A 117 -3.47 -3.47 -9.49
N VAL A 118 -3.43 -2.86 -10.68
CA VAL A 118 -4.53 -2.03 -11.20
C VAL A 118 -5.87 -2.79 -11.21
N PRO A 119 -5.98 -4.04 -11.72
CA PRO A 119 -7.25 -4.76 -11.71
C PRO A 119 -7.81 -4.97 -10.29
N PHE A 120 -6.92 -5.21 -9.32
CA PHE A 120 -7.31 -5.29 -7.91
C PHE A 120 -7.95 -3.98 -7.45
N TYR A 121 -7.29 -2.83 -7.64
CA TYR A 121 -7.85 -1.54 -7.19
C TYR A 121 -9.11 -1.13 -7.95
N GLN A 122 -9.19 -1.39 -9.26
CA GLN A 122 -10.40 -1.15 -10.06
C GLN A 122 -11.59 -1.95 -9.53
N SER A 123 -11.40 -3.21 -9.15
CA SER A 123 -12.46 -4.02 -8.54
C SER A 123 -12.97 -3.48 -7.20
N GLN A 124 -12.21 -2.59 -6.56
CA GLN A 124 -12.57 -1.91 -5.30
C GLN A 124 -13.10 -0.48 -5.55
N GLY A 125 -13.36 -0.11 -6.81
CA GLY A 125 -13.95 1.17 -7.21
C GLY A 125 -12.96 2.28 -7.48
N PHE A 126 -11.65 2.02 -7.43
CA PHE A 126 -10.66 3.03 -7.80
C PHE A 126 -10.67 3.27 -9.31
N VAL A 127 -10.52 4.54 -9.70
CA VAL A 127 -10.37 4.96 -11.09
C VAL A 127 -8.97 5.52 -11.34
N ILE A 128 -8.43 5.31 -12.52
CA ILE A 128 -7.15 5.94 -12.93
C ILE A 128 -7.44 7.41 -13.23
N ILE A 129 -6.70 8.32 -12.61
CA ILE A 129 -6.86 9.77 -12.81
C ILE A 129 -5.65 10.40 -13.50
N ASP A 130 -4.48 9.79 -13.39
CA ASP A 130 -3.24 10.29 -13.96
C ASP A 130 -2.19 9.16 -13.99
N LYS A 131 -0.95 9.47 -14.40
CA LYS A 131 0.22 8.60 -14.33
C LYS A 131 1.46 9.40 -13.96
N LYS A 132 2.32 8.80 -13.14
CA LYS A 132 3.60 9.38 -12.74
C LYS A 132 4.75 8.55 -13.29
N GLN A 133 5.77 9.20 -13.84
CA GLN A 133 6.99 8.50 -14.21
C GLN A 133 7.71 8.01 -12.94
N SER A 134 8.04 6.72 -12.91
CA SER A 134 8.81 6.13 -11.80
C SER A 134 10.28 6.55 -11.86
N SER A 135 11.06 6.12 -10.86
CA SER A 135 12.51 6.22 -10.85
C SER A 135 13.18 5.54 -12.05
N ILE A 136 12.51 4.59 -12.70
CA ILE A 136 12.95 4.01 -13.97
C ILE A 136 12.49 4.86 -15.16
N PRO A 137 13.42 5.28 -16.05
CA PRO A 137 13.09 6.00 -17.27
C PRO A 137 12.03 5.30 -18.12
N ARG A 138 11.06 6.06 -18.63
CA ARG A 138 9.96 5.58 -19.49
C ARG A 138 8.99 4.58 -18.85
N ARG A 139 9.10 4.28 -17.56
CA ARG A 139 8.10 3.51 -16.81
C ARG A 139 7.15 4.46 -16.09
N PHE A 140 5.85 4.33 -16.39
CA PHE A 140 4.80 5.15 -15.79
C PHE A 140 3.92 4.28 -14.89
N LEU A 141 3.69 4.76 -13.66
CA LEU A 141 2.83 4.13 -12.67
C LEU A 141 1.49 4.87 -12.64
N PRO A 142 0.34 4.17 -12.73
CA PRO A 142 -0.97 4.79 -12.65
C PRO A 142 -1.22 5.42 -11.28
N ILE A 143 -1.67 6.67 -11.27
CA ILE A 143 -2.25 7.29 -10.08
C ILE A 143 -3.74 6.96 -10.08
N MET A 144 -4.20 6.30 -9.03
CA MET A 144 -5.58 5.89 -8.87
C MET A 144 -6.24 6.62 -7.71
N LYS A 145 -7.54 6.89 -7.83
CA LYS A 145 -8.34 7.62 -6.84
C LYS A 145 -9.65 6.89 -6.55
N LEU A 146 -10.09 6.94 -5.29
CA LEU A 146 -11.42 6.57 -4.86
C LEU A 146 -12.02 7.70 -4.03
N GLU A 147 -13.24 8.14 -4.37
CA GLU A 147 -14.01 9.08 -3.56
C GLU A 147 -14.55 8.36 -2.31
N LEU A 148 -14.29 8.92 -1.14
CA LEU A 148 -14.75 8.42 0.14
C LEU A 148 -16.10 9.06 0.46
N THR A 149 -17.18 8.42 0.02
CA THR A 149 -18.52 8.88 0.41
C THR A 149 -18.81 8.46 1.85
N ASN A 150 -19.07 9.42 2.73
CA ASN A 150 -19.84 9.17 3.94
C ASN A 150 -21.26 8.86 3.47
N LYS A 151 -21.56 7.59 3.15
CA LYS A 151 -22.95 7.15 3.13
C LYS A 151 -23.45 7.28 4.57
N LYS A 152 -24.19 8.36 4.81
CA LYS A 152 -25.01 8.59 5.99
C LYS A 152 -25.92 7.38 6.23
#